data_AF-A0A7Y0K7Z1-F1
#
_entry.id   AF-A0A7Y0K7Z1-F1
#
_cell.length_a   1.000
_cell.length_b   1.000
_cell.length_c   1.000
_cell.angle_alpha   90.00
_cell.angle_beta   90.00
_cell.angle_gamma   90.00
#
_symmetry.space_group_name_H-M   'P 1'
#
loop_
_entity.id
_entity.type
_entity.pdbx_description
1 polymer ?
#
loop_
_entity_poly.entity_id
_entity_poly.type
_entity_poly.pdbx_seq_one_letter_code
_entity_poly.pdbx_strand_id
1 'polypeptide(L)'
;MNRLSKEDTKILEHLIYLPLLLTVLERDYQQAKTTPFKLNQVYLNLIEHTMKKVQDDLKGFKEKMRQKKIKLIKGNLDKNFTEYHYYVANYHEVHRFANTELKANTEKLLSYYLFKENDVF
;
A
#
# COMPACT_ATOMS: atom_id res chain seq x y z
N MET A 1 14.22 15.07 15.41
CA MET A 1 12.96 15.86 15.33
C MET A 1 12.21 15.41 14.10
N ASN A 2 11.00 14.86 14.26
CA ASN A 2 10.16 14.46 13.13
C ASN A 2 9.53 15.72 12.53
N ARG A 3 10.04 16.18 11.37
CA ARG A 3 9.67 17.48 10.77
C ARG A 3 8.41 17.40 9.90
N LEU A 4 7.99 16.20 9.52
CA LEU A 4 6.71 15.95 8.87
C LEU A 4 5.56 16.03 9.88
N SER A 5 4.45 16.64 9.47
CA SER A 5 3.22 16.58 10.27
C SER A 5 2.72 15.14 10.31
N LYS A 6 2.01 14.75 11.38
CA LYS A 6 1.40 13.40 11.48
C LYS A 6 0.51 13.08 10.28
N GLU A 7 -0.16 14.08 9.72
CA GLU A 7 -1.00 13.91 8.55
C GLU A 7 -0.19 13.65 7.28
N ASP A 8 0.92 14.38 7.07
CA ASP A 8 1.78 14.19 5.90
C ASP A 8 2.47 12.83 5.96
N THR A 9 2.97 12.44 7.13
CA THR A 9 3.50 11.08 7.37
C THR A 9 2.47 10.03 7.00
N LYS A 10 1.22 10.18 7.47
CA LYS A 10 0.14 9.25 7.14
C LYS A 10 -0.11 9.18 5.63
N ILE A 11 -0.17 10.32 4.94
CA ILE A 11 -0.37 10.35 3.48
C ILE A 11 0.75 9.60 2.76
N LEU A 12 1.99 9.88 3.15
CA LEU A 12 3.19 9.31 2.55
C LEU A 12 3.30 7.80 2.75
N GLU A 13 3.03 7.32 3.96
CA GLU A 13 3.00 5.87 4.25
C GLU A 13 1.94 5.16 3.41
N HIS A 14 0.72 5.70 3.32
CA HIS A 14 -0.34 5.08 2.53
C HIS A 14 -0.01 5.07 1.02
N LEU A 15 0.65 6.11 0.52
CA LEU A 15 1.12 6.16 -0.86
C LEU A 15 2.27 5.17 -1.16
N ILE A 16 2.91 4.61 -0.13
CA ILE A 16 3.88 3.52 -0.28
C ILE A 16 3.17 2.16 -0.18
N TYR A 17 2.40 1.95 0.88
CA TYR A 17 1.86 0.63 1.18
C TYR A 17 0.68 0.23 0.29
N LEU A 18 -0.21 1.15 -0.10
CA LEU A 18 -1.36 0.81 -0.93
C LEU A 18 -0.94 0.34 -2.34
N PRO A 19 0.02 0.97 -3.04
CA PRO A 19 0.53 0.43 -4.31
C PRO A 19 1.27 -0.89 -4.16
N LEU A 20 2.03 -1.08 -3.07
CA LEU A 20 2.67 -2.37 -2.78
C LEU A 20 1.62 -3.47 -2.61
N LEU A 21 0.55 -3.20 -1.86
CA LEU A 21 -0.55 -4.14 -1.67
C LEU A 21 -1.25 -4.48 -2.99
N LEU A 22 -1.50 -3.50 -3.86
CA LEU A 22 -2.07 -3.76 -5.19
C LEU A 22 -1.17 -4.66 -6.04
N THR A 23 0.15 -4.48 -5.95
CA THR A 23 1.11 -5.33 -6.67
C THR A 23 1.06 -6.78 -6.18
N VAL A 24 0.91 -6.98 -4.86
CA VAL A 24 0.74 -8.31 -4.25
C VAL A 24 -0.59 -8.93 -4.69
N LEU A 25 -1.70 -8.20 -4.56
CA LEU A 25 -3.04 -8.68 -4.93
C LEU A 25 -3.15 -9.04 -6.42
N GLU A 26 -2.53 -8.27 -7.31
CA GLU A 26 -2.49 -8.60 -8.74
C GLU A 26 -1.78 -9.94 -8.97
N ARG A 27 -0.63 -10.15 -8.31
CA ARG A 27 0.09 -11.43 -8.41
C ARG A 27 -0.74 -12.58 -7.86
N ASP A 28 -1.37 -12.39 -6.70
CA ASP A 28 -2.22 -13.40 -6.05
C ASP A 28 -3.45 -13.73 -6.90
N TYR A 29 -4.03 -12.74 -7.58
CA TYR A 29 -5.13 -12.91 -8.52
C TYR A 29 -4.72 -13.81 -9.69
N GLN A 30 -3.59 -13.53 -10.35
CA GLN A 30 -3.10 -14.37 -11.45
C GLN A 30 -2.77 -15.80 -10.98
N GLN A 31 -2.22 -15.95 -9.76
CA GLN A 31 -1.97 -17.26 -9.18
C GLN A 31 -3.28 -18.01 -8.91
N ALA A 32 -4.27 -17.35 -8.30
CA ALA A 32 -5.56 -17.92 -7.93
C ALA A 32 -6.38 -18.41 -9.15
N LYS A 33 -6.19 -17.81 -10.34
CA LYS A 33 -6.80 -18.30 -11.58
C LYS A 33 -6.35 -19.71 -11.97
N THR A 34 -5.11 -20.06 -11.68
CA THR A 34 -4.47 -21.31 -12.10
C THR A 34 -4.48 -22.38 -11.00
N THR A 35 -4.64 -21.96 -9.74
CA THR A 35 -4.70 -22.87 -8.60
C THR A 35 -6.00 -23.69 -8.64
N PRO A 36 -5.95 -25.02 -8.40
CA PRO A 36 -7.10 -25.93 -8.49
C PRO A 36 -8.03 -25.83 -7.27
N PHE A 37 -8.56 -24.64 -6.99
CA PHE A 37 -9.59 -24.45 -5.97
C PHE A 37 -10.92 -25.07 -6.43
N LYS A 38 -11.62 -25.76 -5.53
CA LYS A 38 -12.96 -26.29 -5.79
C LYS A 38 -13.97 -25.20 -6.16
N LEU A 39 -13.80 -23.99 -5.62
CA LEU A 39 -14.65 -22.81 -5.83
C LEU A 39 -13.78 -21.58 -6.13
N ASN A 40 -12.96 -21.64 -7.20
CA ASN A 40 -11.99 -20.60 -7.55
C ASN A 40 -12.60 -19.18 -7.67
N GLN A 41 -13.82 -19.06 -8.22
CA GLN A 41 -14.46 -17.77 -8.45
C GLN A 41 -14.68 -16.97 -7.16
N VAL A 42 -14.92 -17.64 -6.03
CA VAL A 42 -15.11 -16.97 -4.73
C VAL A 42 -13.84 -16.23 -4.31
N TYR A 43 -12.67 -16.85 -4.49
CA TYR A 43 -11.38 -16.23 -4.17
C TYR A 43 -11.01 -15.12 -5.15
N LEU A 44 -11.28 -15.30 -6.45
CA LEU A 44 -11.06 -14.25 -7.45
C LEU A 44 -11.89 -13.01 -7.13
N ASN A 45 -13.19 -13.20 -6.82
CA ASN A 45 -14.08 -12.11 -6.44
C ASN A 45 -13.62 -11.42 -5.15
N LEU A 46 -13.13 -12.19 -4.15
CA LEU A 46 -12.58 -11.63 -2.92
C LEU A 46 -11.38 -10.71 -3.20
N ILE A 47 -10.45 -11.17 -4.04
CA ILE A 47 -9.26 -10.40 -4.41
C ILE A 47 -9.66 -9.14 -5.18
N GLU A 48 -10.51 -9.25 -6.21
CA GLU A 48 -10.99 -8.11 -7.01
C GLU A 48 -11.71 -7.06 -6.14
N HIS A 49 -12.60 -7.49 -5.26
CA HIS A 49 -13.31 -6.59 -4.34
C HIS A 49 -12.33 -5.88 -3.40
N THR A 50 -11.35 -6.60 -2.89
CA THR A 50 -10.29 -6.04 -2.04
C THR A 50 -9.46 -5.01 -2.81
N MET A 51 -9.04 -5.33 -4.04
CA MET A 51 -8.30 -4.40 -4.91
C MET A 51 -9.09 -3.11 -5.14
N LYS A 52 -10.40 -3.21 -5.38
CA LYS A 52 -11.27 -2.02 -5.58
C LYS A 52 -11.25 -1.10 -4.36
N LYS A 53 -11.42 -1.65 -3.14
CA LYS A 53 -11.34 -0.86 -1.89
C LYS A 53 -9.98 -0.18 -1.73
N VAL A 54 -8.90 -0.91 -1.99
CA VAL A 54 -7.52 -0.37 -1.90
C VAL A 54 -7.29 0.73 -2.94
N GLN A 55 -7.83 0.59 -4.16
CA GLN A 55 -7.75 1.60 -5.22
C GLN A 55 -8.51 2.88 -4.87
N ASP A 56 -9.71 2.74 -4.29
CA ASP A 56 -10.52 3.89 -3.85
C ASP A 56 -9.79 4.68 -2.75
N ASP A 57 -9.22 4.00 -1.76
CA ASP A 57 -8.41 4.65 -0.73
C ASP A 57 -7.15 5.31 -1.31
N LEU A 58 -6.44 4.61 -2.21
CA LEU A 58 -5.25 5.15 -2.87
C LEU A 58 -5.58 6.41 -3.67
N LYS A 59 -6.73 6.45 -4.34
CA LYS A 59 -7.21 7.66 -5.02
C LYS A 59 -7.38 8.81 -4.04
N GLY A 60 -8.02 8.58 -2.90
CA GLY A 60 -8.18 9.58 -1.84
C GLY A 60 -6.84 10.12 -1.31
N PHE A 61 -5.84 9.25 -1.10
CA PHE A 61 -4.51 9.69 -0.68
C PHE A 61 -3.74 10.43 -1.78
N LYS A 62 -3.86 10.04 -3.04
CA LYS A 62 -3.28 10.77 -4.19
C LYS A 62 -3.89 12.18 -4.32
N GLU A 63 -5.18 12.33 -4.07
CA GLU A 63 -5.84 13.64 -4.06
C GLU A 63 -5.30 14.53 -2.95
N LYS A 64 -5.17 14.00 -1.71
CA LYS A 64 -4.55 14.73 -0.58
C LYS A 64 -3.11 15.12 -0.88
N MET A 65 -2.32 14.21 -1.47
CA MET A 65 -0.95 14.48 -1.91
C MET A 65 -0.89 15.67 -2.86
N ARG A 66 -1.78 15.69 -3.87
CA ARG A 66 -1.87 16.77 -4.86
C ARG A 66 -2.27 18.10 -4.22
N GLN A 67 -3.28 18.10 -3.36
CA GLN A 67 -3.76 19.31 -2.66
C GLN A 67 -2.66 19.94 -1.81
N LYS A 68 -1.88 19.10 -1.12
CA LYS A 68 -0.75 19.53 -0.29
C LYS A 68 0.56 19.77 -1.07
N LYS A 69 0.56 19.56 -2.39
CA LYS A 69 1.74 19.65 -3.25
C LYS A 69 2.91 18.78 -2.77
N ILE A 70 2.60 17.65 -2.15
CA ILE A 70 3.57 16.65 -1.72
C ILE A 70 4.05 15.88 -2.96
N LYS A 71 5.32 15.49 -3.00
CA LYS A 71 5.84 14.54 -3.99
C LYS A 71 6.50 13.37 -3.28
N LEU A 72 6.20 12.18 -3.77
CA LEU A 72 6.82 10.92 -3.37
C LEU A 72 7.53 10.35 -4.59
N ILE A 73 8.83 10.10 -4.47
CA ILE A 73 9.64 9.47 -5.52
C ILE A 73 10.32 8.24 -4.95
N LYS A 74 10.13 7.09 -5.60
CA LYS A 74 10.89 5.87 -5.27
C LYS A 74 12.35 6.08 -5.69
N GLY A 75 13.26 5.95 -4.75
CA GLY A 75 14.70 6.10 -4.95
C GLY A 75 15.36 4.74 -5.21
N ASN A 76 16.55 4.58 -4.62
CA ASN A 76 17.33 3.36 -4.74
C ASN A 76 16.61 2.13 -4.16
N LEU A 77 16.80 1.00 -4.83
CA LEU A 77 16.37 -0.32 -4.37
C LEU A 77 17.61 -1.20 -4.24
N ASP A 78 17.85 -1.73 -3.05
CA ASP A 78 18.87 -2.75 -2.81
C ASP A 78 18.23 -4.03 -2.26
N LYS A 79 19.06 -5.06 -1.99
CA LYS A 79 18.58 -6.37 -1.53
C LYS A 79 17.78 -6.28 -0.23
N ASN A 80 18.13 -5.34 0.65
CA ASN A 80 17.63 -5.26 2.01
C ASN A 80 16.68 -4.07 2.21
N PHE A 81 16.80 -3.01 1.41
CA PHE A 81 16.10 -1.75 1.61
C PHE A 81 15.51 -1.19 0.31
N THR A 82 14.40 -0.47 0.48
CA THR A 82 13.82 0.40 -0.55
C THR A 82 13.83 1.84 -0.04
N GLU A 83 14.35 2.76 -0.85
CA GLU A 83 14.43 4.17 -0.55
C GLU A 83 13.25 4.95 -1.15
N TYR A 84 12.75 5.95 -0.42
CA TYR A 84 11.75 6.90 -0.86
C TYR A 84 12.17 8.32 -0.52
N HIS A 85 12.04 9.21 -1.49
CA HIS A 85 12.27 10.64 -1.36
C HIS A 85 10.94 11.35 -1.17
N TYR A 86 10.80 12.06 -0.06
CA TYR A 86 9.64 12.87 0.28
C TYR A 86 9.96 14.34 0.06
N TYR A 87 9.13 15.01 -0.74
CA TYR A 87 9.21 16.44 -0.94
C TYR A 87 7.93 17.10 -0.46
N VAL A 88 8.02 17.96 0.56
CA VAL A 88 6.88 18.68 1.15
C VAL A 88 7.26 20.15 1.28
N ALA A 89 6.63 21.04 0.49
CA ALA A 89 7.00 22.45 0.44
C ALA A 89 8.52 22.67 0.22
N ASN A 90 9.24 23.24 1.18
CA ASN A 90 10.70 23.48 1.14
C ASN A 90 11.51 22.34 1.78
N TYR A 91 10.87 21.19 2.00
CA TYR A 91 11.45 20.07 2.70
C TYR A 91 11.74 18.91 1.75
N HIS A 92 12.93 18.31 1.91
CA HIS A 92 13.30 17.07 1.27
C HIS A 92 13.86 16.12 2.32
N GLU A 93 13.29 14.92 2.37
CA GLU A 93 13.71 13.85 3.25
C GLU A 93 13.87 12.55 2.46
N VAL A 94 14.84 11.74 2.87
CA VAL A 94 15.07 10.41 2.29
C VAL A 94 14.84 9.39 3.40
N HIS A 95 13.95 8.44 3.16
CA HIS A 95 13.67 7.36 4.09
C HIS A 95 13.99 6.03 3.44
N ARG A 96 14.63 5.16 4.21
CA ARG A 96 14.96 3.80 3.79
C ARG A 96 14.15 2.84 4.64
N PHE A 97 13.37 2.00 3.97
CA PHE A 97 12.55 0.98 4.60
C PHE A 97 13.18 -0.38 4.38
N ALA A 98 13.26 -1.19 5.43
CA ALA A 98 13.66 -2.58 5.27
C ALA A 98 12.61 -3.32 4.43
N ASN A 99 13.05 -4.10 3.45
CA ASN A 99 12.14 -4.86 2.59
C ASN A 99 11.31 -5.87 3.41
N THR A 100 11.88 -6.38 4.52
CA THR A 100 11.18 -7.23 5.49
C THR A 100 10.06 -6.49 6.22
N GLU A 101 10.29 -5.25 6.63
CA GLU A 101 9.28 -4.39 7.24
C GLU A 101 8.18 -4.02 6.24
N LEU A 102 8.56 -3.65 5.01
CA LEU A 102 7.59 -3.37 3.95
C LEU A 102 6.65 -4.55 3.73
N LYS A 103 7.20 -5.77 3.67
CA LYS A 103 6.42 -7.00 3.56
C LYS A 103 5.50 -7.19 4.76
N ALA A 104 6.03 -7.14 5.98
CA ALA A 104 5.24 -7.37 7.19
C ALA A 104 4.09 -6.36 7.36
N ASN A 105 4.32 -5.09 7.03
CA ASN A 105 3.27 -4.07 7.08
C ASN A 105 2.25 -4.22 5.93
N THR A 106 2.69 -4.68 4.76
CA THR A 106 1.77 -5.02 3.65
C THR A 106 0.88 -6.20 4.01
N GLU A 107 1.40 -7.23 4.70
CA GLU A 107 0.62 -8.35 5.21
C GLU A 107 -0.45 -7.89 6.21
N LYS A 108 -0.08 -7.06 7.19
CA LYS A 108 -1.04 -6.46 8.13
C LYS A 108 -2.11 -5.64 7.41
N LEU A 109 -1.73 -4.89 6.38
CA LEU A 109 -2.65 -4.08 5.60
C LEU A 109 -3.63 -4.95 4.81
N LEU A 110 -3.16 -6.05 4.20
CA LEU A 110 -4.03 -7.02 3.54
C LEU A 110 -5.03 -7.62 4.53
N SER A 111 -4.58 -8.06 5.71
CA SER A 111 -5.46 -8.58 6.76
C SER A 111 -6.52 -7.55 7.16
N TYR A 112 -6.14 -6.29 7.31
CA TYR A 112 -7.10 -5.22 7.54
C TYR A 112 -8.15 -5.14 6.43
N TYR A 113 -7.77 -5.07 5.15
CA TYR A 113 -8.78 -4.97 4.08
C TYR A 113 -9.68 -6.21 3.97
N LEU A 114 -9.18 -7.39 4.27
CA LEU A 114 -9.95 -8.64 4.21
C LEU A 114 -10.90 -8.82 5.40
N PHE A 115 -10.50 -8.37 6.59
CA PHE A 115 -11.20 -8.71 7.84
C PHE A 115 -11.82 -7.53 8.58
N LYS A 116 -11.56 -6.28 8.18
CA LYS A 116 -12.11 -5.09 8.85
C LYS A 116 -13.66 -5.02 8.82
N GLU A 117 -14.33 -5.78 7.97
CA GLU A 117 -15.80 -5.88 7.95
C GLU A 117 -16.37 -7.06 8.76
N ASN A 118 -15.53 -7.91 9.37
CA ASN A 118 -16.00 -9.13 10.05
C ASN A 118 -16.16 -9.02 11.57
N ASP A 119 -16.20 -7.81 12.16
CA ASP A 119 -16.75 -7.61 13.52
C ASP A 119 -18.30 -7.63 13.49
N VAL A 120 -18.88 -8.66 12.86
CA VAL A 120 -20.29 -9.02 13.01
C VAL A 120 -20.38 -10.53 13.21
N PHE A 121 -20.15 -10.93 14.46
CA PHE A 121 -20.95 -11.95 15.18
C PHE A 121 -20.95 -11.59 16.67
#